data_AF-A0A0A2LR45-F1
#
_entry.id   AF-A0A0A2LR45-F1
#
_cell.length_a   1.000
_cell.length_b   1.000
_cell.length_c   1.000
_cell.angle_alpha   90.00
_cell.angle_beta   90.00
_cell.angle_gamma   90.00
#
_symmetry.space_group_name_H-M   'P 1'
#
loop_
_entity.id
_entity.type
_entity.pdbx_description
1 polymer ?
#
loop_
_entity_poly.entity_id
_entity_poly.type
_entity_poly.pdbx_seq_one_letter_code
_entity_poly.pdbx_strand_id
1 'polypeptide(L)' 'MDLVLEIVFEFIAGFLFIYPGAFLRWLFFGRKKKIDSYLQKGDVYNFIISYCLIAGLGMFCATVF' A
#
# COMPACT_ATOMS: atom_id res chain seq x y z
N MET A 1 17.84 -8.37 -16.90
CA MET A 1 16.48 -8.04 -16.45
C MET A 1 15.99 -6.96 -17.41
N ASP A 2 14.94 -7.23 -18.19
CA ASP A 2 14.50 -6.30 -19.23
C ASP A 2 13.95 -5.02 -18.59
N LEU A 3 14.31 -3.85 -19.15
CA LEU A 3 13.87 -2.52 -18.68
C LEU A 3 12.35 -2.44 -18.43
N VAL A 4 11.57 -3.13 -19.25
CA VAL A 4 10.11 -3.22 -19.14
C VAL A 4 9.69 -3.88 -17.83
N LEU A 5 10.39 -4.94 -17.42
CA LEU A 5 10.11 -5.72 -16.22
C LEU A 5 10.39 -4.89 -14.95
N GLU A 6 11.46 -4.10 -14.97
CA GLU A 6 11.82 -3.19 -13.87
C GLU A 6 10.75 -2.11 -13.65
N ILE A 7 10.28 -1.47 -14.72
CA ILE A 7 9.21 -0.46 -14.67
C ILE A 7 7.91 -1.07 -14.15
N VAL A 8 7.56 -2.27 -14.60
CA VAL A 8 6.36 -2.98 -14.15
C VAL A 8 6.46 -3.31 -12.66
N PHE A 9 7.62 -3.80 -12.20
CA PHE A 9 7.82 -4.11 -10.79
C PHE A 9 7.76 -2.86 -9.91
N GLU A 10 8.38 -1.76 -10.33
CA GLU A 10 8.35 -0.50 -9.59
C GLU A 10 6.92 0.05 -9.48
N PHE A 11 6.13 -0.05 -10.56
CA PHE A 11 4.73 0.36 -10.55
C PHE A 11 3.88 -0.52 -9.62
N ILE A 12 4.04 -1.85 -9.70
CA ILE A 12 3.32 -2.80 -8.85
C ILE A 12 3.68 -2.58 -7.38
N ALA A 13 4.97 -2.48 -7.06
CA ALA A 13 5.45 -2.23 -5.72
C ALA A 13 4.91 -0.89 -5.19
N GLY A 14 5.02 0.19 -5.98
CA GLY A 14 4.47 1.49 -5.63
C GLY A 14 2.97 1.43 -5.34
N PHE A 15 2.21 0.70 -6.15
CA PHE A 15 0.79 0.51 -5.93
C PHE A 15 0.50 -0.26 -4.62
N LEU A 16 1.18 -1.39 -4.40
CA LEU A 16 1.05 -2.24 -3.21
C LEU A 16 1.42 -1.53 -1.91
N PHE A 17 2.44 -0.67 -1.93
CA PHE A 17 2.91 0.00 -0.72
C PHE A 17 2.23 1.34 -0.44
N ILE A 18 1.50 1.92 -1.40
CA ILE A 18 0.86 3.23 -1.21
C ILE A 18 -0.66 3.11 -1.07
N TYR A 19 -1.32 2.36 -1.95
CA TYR A 19 -2.78 2.33 -2.02
C TYR A 19 -3.46 1.70 -0.80
N PRO A 20 -3.00 0.55 -0.27
CA PRO A 20 -3.66 -0.09 0.87
C PRO A 20 -3.65 0.79 2.12
N GLY A 21 -2.51 1.43 2.40
CA GLY A 21 -2.35 2.33 3.53
C GLY A 21 -3.17 3.60 3.40
N ALA A 22 -3.18 4.21 2.20
CA ALA A 22 -4.04 5.35 1.90
C ALA A 22 -5.53 4.99 2.07
N PHE A 23 -5.93 3.81 1.59
CA PHE A 23 -7.29 3.30 1.69
C PHE A 23 -7.72 3.07 3.14
N LEU A 24 -6.89 2.37 3.94
CA LEU A 24 -7.17 2.16 5.36
C LEU A 24 -7.24 3.50 6.11
N ARG A 25 -6.29 4.40 5.88
CA ARG A 25 -6.28 5.70 6.53
C ARG A 25 -7.51 6.54 6.17
N TRP A 26 -7.94 6.49 4.91
CA TRP A 26 -9.20 7.10 4.48
C TRP A 26 -10.41 6.46 5.16
N LEU A 27 -10.45 5.13 5.24
CA LEU A 27 -11.56 4.37 5.84
C LEU A 27 -11.74 4.68 7.33
N PHE A 28 -10.64 4.85 8.09
CA PHE A 28 -10.67 5.08 9.53
C PHE A 28 -10.73 6.56 9.94
N PHE A 29 -10.01 7.44 9.24
CA PHE A 29 -9.86 8.84 9.66
C PHE A 29 -10.47 9.86 8.68
N GLY A 30 -10.82 9.41 7.47
CA GLY A 30 -10.90 10.30 6.33
C GLY A 30 -12.17 10.27 5.50
N ARG A 31 -13.20 9.52 5.91
CA ARG A 31 -14.46 9.38 5.14
C ARG A 31 -15.17 10.72 4.81
N LYS A 32 -14.75 11.83 5.42
CA LYS A 32 -15.23 13.19 5.11
C LYS A 32 -14.54 13.85 3.90
N LYS A 33 -13.41 13.32 3.43
CA LYS A 33 -12.63 13.83 2.29
C LYS A 33 -12.51 12.77 1.20
N LYS A 34 -12.18 13.19 -0.03
CA LYS A 34 -11.90 12.26 -1.14
C LYS A 34 -10.63 11.46 -0.88
N ILE A 35 -10.59 10.20 -1.33
CA ILE A 35 -9.42 9.32 -1.20
C ILE A 35 -8.15 9.91 -1.84
N ASP A 36 -8.30 10.72 -2.90
CA ASP A 36 -7.18 11.42 -3.54
C ASP A 36 -6.39 12.30 -2.57
N SER A 37 -7.05 12.85 -1.54
CA SER A 37 -6.38 13.64 -0.50
C SER A 37 -5.48 12.79 0.41
N TYR A 38 -5.66 11.47 0.41
CA TYR A 38 -4.84 10.50 1.15
C TYR A 38 -3.80 9.82 0.26
N LEU A 39 -3.86 9.99 -1.07
CA LEU A 39 -2.91 9.42 -2.04
C LEU A 39 -1.70 10.34 -2.30
N GLN A 40 -1.38 11.24 -1.37
CA GLN A 40 -0.26 12.17 -1.54
C GLN A 40 1.07 11.41 -1.67
N LYS A 41 1.80 11.68 -2.76
CA LYS A 41 3.15 11.13 -2.99
C LYS A 41 4.07 11.58 -1.84
N GLY A 42 4.74 10.63 -1.20
CA GLY A 42 5.66 10.88 -0.09
C GLY A 42 5.04 10.72 1.31
N ASP A 43 3.78 10.29 1.42
CA ASP A 43 3.15 10.07 2.70
C ASP A 43 3.65 8.75 3.36
N VAL A 44 4.65 8.89 4.23
CA VAL A 44 5.32 7.78 4.93
C VAL A 44 4.31 6.92 5.71
N TYR A 45 3.21 7.49 6.18
CA TYR A 45 2.18 6.74 6.91
C TYR A 45 1.50 5.70 6.02
N ASN A 46 1.26 6.02 4.75
CA ASN A 46 0.65 5.06 3.83
C ASN A 46 1.59 3.87 3.56
N PHE A 47 2.90 4.14 3.45
CA PHE A 47 3.91 3.09 3.32
C PHE A 47 3.91 2.17 4.53
N ILE A 48 4.00 2.73 5.75
CA ILE A 48 4.04 1.96 7.00
C ILE A 48 2.79 1.08 7.13
N ILE A 49 1.59 1.66 6.91
CA ILE A 49 0.34 0.93 7.05
C ILE A 49 0.25 -0.19 6.01
N SER A 50 0.58 0.08 4.75
CA SER A 50 0.58 -0.95 3.70
C SER A 50 1.57 -2.08 4.01
N TYR A 51 2.78 -1.73 4.47
CA TYR A 51 3.80 -2.70 4.84
C TYR A 51 3.32 -3.60 5.99
N CYS A 52 2.77 -3.02 7.06
CA CYS A 52 2.20 -3.78 8.17
C CYS A 52 1.06 -4.70 7.72
N LEU A 53 0.19 -4.23 6.81
CA LEU A 53 -0.90 -5.03 6.27
C LEU A 53 -0.36 -6.23 5.47
N ILE A 54 0.56 -6.00 4.54
CA ILE A 54 1.14 -7.04 3.69
C ILE A 54 1.92 -8.05 4.55
N ALA A 55 2.74 -7.58 5.48
CA ALA A 55 3.50 -8.44 6.40
C ALA A 55 2.57 -9.27 7.29
N GLY A 56 1.52 -8.66 7.84
CA GLY A 56 0.51 -9.35 8.64
C GLY A 56 -0.24 -10.42 7.85
N LEU A 57 -0.66 -10.11 6.63
CA LEU A 57 -1.27 -11.08 5.72
C LEU A 57 -0.31 -12.21 5.34
N GLY A 58 0.95 -11.89 5.07
CA GLY A 58 1.98 -12.87 4.78
C GLY A 58 2.21 -13.85 5.94
N MET A 59 2.32 -13.33 7.16
CA MET A 59 2.44 -14.17 8.37
C MET A 59 1.19 -15.00 8.62
N PHE A 60 0.00 -14.43 8.41
CA PHE A 60 -1.26 -15.15 8.55
C PHE A 60 -1.33 -16.32 7.54
N CYS A 61 -1.04 -16.07 6.26
CA CYS A 61 -1.01 -17.12 5.25
C CYS A 61 0.03 -18.21 5.57
N ALA A 62 1.20 -17.83 6.08
CA ALA A 62 2.27 -18.77 6.44
C ALA A 62 1.98 -19.63 7.69
N THR A 63 0.98 -19.26 8.48
CA THR A 63 0.62 -19.98 9.72
C THR A 63 -0.68 -20.78 9.60
N VAL A 64 -1.53 -20.43 8.64
CA VAL A 64 -2.83 -21.08 8.40
C VAL A 64 -2.76 -22.22 7.38
N PHE A 65 -1.73 -22.23 6.52
CA PHE A 65 -1.41 -23.33 5.59
C PHE A 65 -0.25 -24.16 6.11
#